data_AF-A0A7X1B8T0-F1
#
_entry.id   AF-A0A7X1B8T0-F1
#
_cell.length_a   1.000
_cell.length_b   1.000
_cell.length_c   1.000
_cell.angle_alpha   90.00
_cell.angle_beta   90.00
_cell.angle_gamma   90.00
#
_symmetry.space_group_name_H-M   'P 1'
#
loop_
_entity.id
_entity.type
_entity.pdbx_description
1 polymer ?
#
loop_
_entity_poly.entity_id
_entity_poly.type
_entity_poly.pdbx_seq_one_letter_code
_entity_poly.pdbx_strand_id
1 'polypeptide(L)'
;MESLPQANILSIVRFRRALNWIIANPAWLEAFSGELADLGLKGQRQGISLERALRTLALENKYQLAKRCLHKGLERIRSEEAQRLANLLGVTKLRPQRYSDSLPEKKWKEIQSLCLTRLNQGYQKYKDAQTELFLEYSELPKTWTDRLRIRASKKEDALQVARLALLEAIDRIEPEQNFASYAGSWIKRRLRNHILEELSPVKTPVNLISEALRSSDKRHEALADAIRAGTISLDASPIELSKTQEHGELSSEENPAYQHVAVVETTKLVRDALSGLSQKQREVIEMRFGLGDDMECLSLAQVGNKTGISRQQVAQREKRAFQKLRSTLTEASRELFQYSQAATC
;
A
#
# COMPACT_ATOMS: atom_id res chain seq x y z
N MET A 1 20.74 19.63 -6.49
CA MET A 1 20.77 18.32 -7.17
C MET A 1 19.69 17.47 -6.54
N GLU A 2 18.68 17.07 -7.30
CA GLU A 2 17.65 16.15 -6.80
C GLU A 2 18.30 14.80 -6.49
N SER A 3 17.90 14.16 -5.39
CA SER A 3 18.35 12.81 -5.08
C SER A 3 17.85 11.85 -6.17
N LEU A 4 18.66 10.84 -6.53
CA LEU A 4 18.31 9.81 -7.53
C LEU A 4 16.86 9.27 -7.38
N PRO A 5 16.35 9.02 -6.16
CA PRO A 5 14.98 8.54 -5.96
C PRO A 5 13.93 9.58 -6.36
N GLN A 6 14.19 10.87 -6.12
CA GLN A 6 13.26 11.96 -6.44
C GLN A 6 13.13 12.14 -7.96
N ALA A 7 14.24 12.04 -8.70
CA ALA A 7 14.23 12.10 -10.16
C ALA A 7 13.42 10.95 -10.76
N ASN A 8 13.57 9.74 -10.23
CA ASN A 8 12.82 8.56 -10.66
C ASN A 8 11.32 8.69 -10.36
N ILE A 9 10.96 9.16 -9.16
CA ILE A 9 9.57 9.47 -8.80
C ILE A 9 8.96 10.48 -9.79
N LEU A 10 9.67 11.55 -10.14
CA LEU A 10 9.20 12.54 -11.10
C LEU A 10 9.00 11.96 -12.50
N SER A 11 9.88 11.06 -12.96
CA SER A 11 9.73 10.36 -14.24
C SER A 11 8.42 9.56 -14.28
N ILE A 12 8.15 8.77 -13.24
CA ILE A 12 6.93 7.96 -13.11
C ILE A 12 5.68 8.85 -13.07
N VAL A 13 5.70 9.91 -12.26
CA VAL A 13 4.57 10.85 -12.11
C VAL A 13 4.26 11.53 -13.44
N ARG A 14 5.28 11.99 -14.19
CA ARG A 14 5.11 12.60 -15.52
C ARG A 14 4.48 11.62 -16.50
N PHE A 15 4.99 10.39 -16.56
CA PHE A 15 4.45 9.36 -17.45
C PHE A 15 3.00 8.98 -17.08
N ARG A 16 2.72 8.78 -15.79
CA ARG A 16 1.36 8.51 -15.29
C ARG A 16 0.38 9.63 -15.65
N ARG A 17 0.76 10.90 -15.45
CA ARG A 17 -0.09 12.05 -15.78
C ARG A 17 -0.38 12.10 -17.28
N ALA A 18 0.63 11.84 -18.12
CA ALA A 18 0.45 11.78 -19.55
C ALA A 18 -0.55 10.68 -19.98
N LEU A 19 -0.39 9.47 -19.45
CA LEU A 19 -1.32 8.36 -19.74
C LEU A 19 -2.73 8.63 -19.23
N ASN A 20 -2.87 9.14 -18.01
CA ASN A 20 -4.18 9.46 -17.44
C ASN A 20 -4.90 10.53 -18.27
N TRP A 21 -4.16 11.50 -18.82
CA TRP A 21 -4.74 12.49 -19.72
C TRP A 21 -5.21 11.86 -21.04
N ILE A 22 -4.37 11.03 -21.67
CA ILE A 22 -4.70 10.34 -22.93
C ILE A 22 -5.99 9.53 -22.78
N ILE A 23 -6.09 8.78 -21.68
CA ILE A 23 -7.20 7.86 -21.42
C ILE A 23 -8.47 8.58 -20.96
N ALA A 24 -8.34 9.76 -20.36
CA ALA A 24 -9.48 10.58 -19.97
C ALA A 24 -10.03 11.44 -21.12
N ASN A 25 -9.47 11.35 -22.34
CA ASN A 25 -9.95 12.13 -23.47
C ASN A 25 -11.31 11.57 -23.96
N PRO A 26 -12.42 12.32 -23.85
CA PRO A 26 -13.74 11.84 -24.25
C PRO A 26 -13.82 11.51 -25.73
N ALA A 27 -13.06 12.23 -26.57
CA ALA A 27 -13.04 12.00 -28.01
C ALA A 27 -12.52 10.60 -28.39
N TRP A 28 -11.81 9.93 -27.48
CA TRP A 28 -11.13 8.66 -27.74
C TRP A 28 -11.80 7.47 -27.03
N LEU A 29 -12.88 7.71 -26.28
CA LEU A 29 -13.58 6.67 -25.52
C LEU A 29 -14.12 5.54 -26.40
N GLU A 30 -14.63 5.86 -27.58
CA GLU A 30 -15.12 4.86 -28.54
C GLU A 30 -13.96 3.95 -29.01
N ALA A 31 -12.83 4.55 -29.40
CA ALA A 31 -11.63 3.81 -29.78
C ALA A 31 -11.09 2.94 -28.62
N PHE A 32 -11.13 3.46 -27.38
CA PHE A 32 -10.74 2.69 -26.19
C PHE A 32 -11.68 1.52 -25.90
N SER A 33 -12.99 1.70 -26.13
CA SER A 33 -13.98 0.64 -25.90
C SER A 33 -13.80 -0.56 -26.82
N GLY A 34 -13.46 -0.33 -28.10
CA GLY A 34 -13.16 -1.39 -29.06
C GLY A 34 -11.90 -2.18 -28.68
N GLU A 35 -10.82 -1.48 -28.35
CA GLU A 35 -9.53 -2.12 -28.02
C GLU A 35 -9.51 -2.80 -26.64
N LEU A 36 -10.39 -2.41 -25.71
CA LEU A 36 -10.53 -3.08 -24.41
C LEU A 36 -11.00 -4.53 -24.55
N ALA A 37 -11.92 -4.79 -25.50
CA ALA A 37 -12.39 -6.14 -25.80
C ALA A 37 -11.26 -7.01 -26.34
N ASP A 38 -10.45 -6.46 -27.26
CA ASP A 38 -9.29 -7.13 -27.86
C ASP A 38 -8.14 -7.40 -26.88
N LEU A 39 -8.03 -6.61 -25.81
CA LEU A 39 -7.05 -6.82 -24.75
C LEU A 39 -7.54 -7.81 -23.67
N GLY A 40 -8.77 -8.32 -23.77
CA GLY A 40 -9.36 -9.21 -22.77
C GLY A 40 -9.52 -8.55 -21.38
N LEU A 41 -9.46 -7.22 -21.32
CA LEU A 41 -9.62 -6.47 -20.08
C LEU A 41 -11.11 -6.34 -19.79
N LYS A 42 -11.55 -6.71 -18.58
CA LYS A 42 -12.97 -6.65 -18.17
C LYS A 42 -13.47 -5.20 -18.24
N GLY A 43 -14.05 -4.82 -19.39
CA GLY A 43 -14.35 -3.43 -19.76
C GLY A 43 -15.39 -2.76 -18.88
N GLN A 44 -16.33 -3.52 -18.31
CA GLN A 44 -17.36 -3.03 -17.41
C GLN A 44 -17.75 -4.14 -16.43
N ARG A 45 -17.58 -3.91 -15.13
CA ARG A 45 -18.41 -4.59 -14.13
C ARG A 45 -19.74 -3.83 -14.09
N GLN A 46 -20.86 -4.52 -13.86
CA GLN A 46 -22.16 -3.86 -13.70
C GLN A 46 -22.05 -2.69 -12.70
N GLY A 47 -22.37 -1.47 -13.14
CA GLY A 47 -22.38 -0.26 -12.30
C GLY A 47 -21.11 0.62 -12.29
N ILE A 48 -20.08 0.35 -13.10
CA ILE A 48 -18.89 1.23 -13.21
C ILE A 48 -18.83 1.85 -14.61
N SER A 49 -18.76 3.19 -14.71
CA SER A 49 -18.57 3.88 -15.99
C SER A 49 -17.23 3.51 -16.64
N LEU A 50 -17.19 3.50 -17.98
CA LEU A 50 -15.98 3.18 -18.75
C LEU A 50 -14.78 4.04 -18.33
N GLU A 51 -15.01 5.34 -18.14
CA GLU A 51 -13.99 6.27 -17.66
C GLU A 51 -13.39 5.88 -16.30
N ARG A 52 -14.24 5.42 -15.38
CA ARG A 52 -13.81 4.99 -14.05
C ARG A 52 -13.02 3.69 -14.13
N ALA A 53 -13.46 2.74 -14.97
CA ALA A 53 -12.72 1.50 -15.21
C ALA A 53 -11.33 1.78 -15.79
N LEU A 54 -11.27 2.61 -16.83
CA LEU A 54 -10.05 3.05 -17.49
C LEU A 54 -9.06 3.74 -16.53
N ARG A 55 -9.55 4.59 -15.63
CA ARG A 55 -8.71 5.25 -14.60
C ARG A 55 -8.10 4.26 -13.62
N THR A 56 -8.76 3.14 -13.34
CA THR A 56 -8.27 2.12 -12.38
C THR A 56 -7.26 1.14 -12.98
N LEU A 57 -7.07 1.13 -14.30
CA LEU A 57 -6.11 0.25 -14.96
C LEU A 57 -4.66 0.52 -14.50
N ALA A 58 -3.86 -0.54 -14.48
CA ALA A 58 -2.42 -0.45 -14.28
C ALA A 58 -1.76 0.38 -15.38
N LEU A 59 -0.62 1.04 -15.07
CA LEU A 59 0.08 1.90 -16.03
C LEU A 59 0.49 1.17 -17.31
N GLU A 60 0.86 -0.11 -17.17
CA GLU A 60 1.17 -0.98 -18.31
C GLU A 60 -0.02 -1.10 -19.28
N ASN A 61 -1.19 -1.47 -18.75
CA ASN A 61 -2.41 -1.64 -19.55
C ASN A 61 -2.83 -0.31 -20.19
N LYS A 62 -2.67 0.78 -19.45
CA LYS A 62 -2.92 2.14 -19.96
C LYS A 62 -2.00 2.49 -21.13
N TYR A 63 -0.71 2.16 -21.04
CA TYR A 63 0.25 2.35 -22.11
C TYR A 63 -0.09 1.49 -23.34
N GLN A 64 -0.39 0.21 -23.16
CA GLN A 64 -0.72 -0.68 -24.29
C GLN A 64 -1.98 -0.20 -25.02
N LEU A 65 -3.01 0.20 -24.27
CA LEU A 65 -4.24 0.76 -24.82
C LEU A 65 -3.99 2.09 -25.55
N ALA A 66 -3.24 3.02 -24.95
CA ALA A 66 -2.85 4.27 -25.61
C ALA A 66 -2.05 4.02 -26.90
N LYS A 67 -1.12 3.07 -26.89
CA LYS A 67 -0.31 2.68 -28.04
C LYS A 67 -1.16 2.07 -29.17
N ARG A 68 -2.08 1.17 -28.84
CA ARG A 68 -2.98 0.54 -29.83
C ARG A 68 -3.93 1.55 -30.45
N CYS A 69 -4.56 2.41 -29.64
CA CYS A 69 -5.45 3.45 -30.15
C CYS A 69 -4.71 4.47 -31.02
N LEU A 70 -3.48 4.84 -30.64
CA LEU A 70 -2.63 5.67 -31.49
C LEU A 70 -2.20 4.96 -32.78
N HIS A 71 -2.24 3.63 -32.88
CA HIS A 71 -1.85 2.91 -34.09
C HIS A 71 -3.03 2.62 -35.02
N LYS A 72 -4.18 2.23 -34.45
CA LYS A 72 -5.35 1.73 -35.19
C LYS A 72 -6.61 2.60 -35.07
N GLY A 73 -6.80 3.27 -33.94
CA GLY A 73 -8.13 3.77 -33.55
C GLY A 73 -8.45 5.20 -33.97
N LEU A 74 -7.52 5.93 -34.58
CA LEU A 74 -7.66 7.37 -34.78
C LEU A 74 -7.41 7.74 -36.26
N GLU A 75 -8.39 7.46 -37.11
CA GLU A 75 -8.35 7.78 -38.54
C GLU A 75 -8.48 9.29 -38.82
N ARG A 76 -9.21 10.03 -37.95
CA ARG A 76 -9.34 11.50 -38.02
C ARG A 76 -9.38 12.10 -36.61
N ILE A 77 -8.46 13.03 -36.32
CA ILE A 77 -8.44 13.80 -35.07
C ILE A 77 -8.60 15.29 -35.38
N ARG A 78 -9.31 15.99 -34.49
CA ARG A 78 -9.38 17.45 -34.49
C ARG A 78 -8.00 18.07 -34.32
N SER A 79 -7.73 19.17 -35.03
CA SER A 79 -6.43 19.84 -35.01
C SER A 79 -5.99 20.24 -33.59
N GLU A 80 -6.92 20.70 -32.75
CA GLU A 80 -6.65 21.05 -31.35
C GLU A 80 -6.20 19.86 -30.49
N GLU A 81 -6.83 18.70 -30.65
CA GLU A 81 -6.54 17.52 -29.84
C GLU A 81 -5.18 16.93 -30.16
N ALA A 82 -4.84 16.86 -31.45
CA ALA A 82 -3.53 16.44 -31.92
C ALA A 82 -2.42 17.38 -31.41
N GLN A 83 -2.67 18.70 -31.40
CA GLN A 83 -1.73 19.68 -30.87
C GLN A 83 -1.54 19.54 -29.36
N ARG A 84 -2.63 19.35 -28.60
CA ARG A 84 -2.57 19.16 -27.15
C ARG A 84 -1.80 17.90 -26.79
N LEU A 85 -2.02 16.81 -27.52
CA LEU A 85 -1.29 15.57 -27.33
C LEU A 85 0.20 15.72 -27.65
N ALA A 86 0.52 16.39 -28.75
CA ALA A 86 1.90 16.68 -29.13
C ALA A 86 2.61 17.51 -28.03
N ASN A 87 1.96 18.56 -27.52
CA ASN A 87 2.50 19.38 -26.43
C ASN A 87 2.74 18.56 -25.16
N LEU A 88 1.78 17.69 -24.79
CA LEU A 88 1.86 16.85 -23.59
C LEU A 88 2.98 15.80 -23.67
N LEU A 89 3.27 15.28 -24.87
CA LEU A 89 4.41 14.38 -25.11
C LEU A 89 5.73 15.13 -25.42
N GLY A 90 5.71 16.46 -25.34
CA GLY A 90 6.88 17.32 -25.57
C GLY A 90 7.35 17.35 -27.03
N VAL A 91 6.43 17.16 -27.98
CA VAL A 91 6.64 17.29 -29.43
C VAL A 91 6.41 18.75 -29.82
N THR A 92 7.46 19.57 -29.77
CA THR A 92 7.40 21.04 -29.94
C THR A 92 7.35 21.53 -31.39
N LYS A 93 7.35 20.63 -32.39
CA LYS A 93 7.52 21.01 -33.81
C LYS A 93 6.26 21.50 -34.53
N LEU A 94 5.10 21.52 -33.88
CA LEU A 94 3.88 21.94 -34.55
C LEU A 94 3.67 23.44 -34.43
N ARG A 95 4.02 24.18 -35.50
CA ARG A 95 3.57 25.56 -35.67
C ARG A 95 2.03 25.56 -35.69
N PRO A 96 1.36 26.44 -34.93
CA PRO A 96 -0.09 26.55 -34.90
C PRO A 96 -0.59 27.18 -36.21
N GLN A 97 -0.49 26.43 -37.32
CA GLN A 97 -1.32 26.74 -38.48
C GLN A 97 -2.74 26.37 -38.05
N ARG A 98 -3.65 27.36 -38.10
CA ARG A 98 -5.08 27.16 -37.84
C ARG A 98 -5.64 26.23 -38.91
N TYR A 99 -5.49 24.92 -38.72
CA TYR A 99 -6.15 23.93 -39.55
C TYR A 99 -7.63 23.95 -39.16
N SER A 100 -8.48 24.29 -40.14
CA SER A 100 -9.93 24.19 -40.05
C SER A 100 -10.33 22.77 -39.70
N ASP A 101 -10.86 22.58 -38.50
CA ASP A 101 -11.52 21.38 -37.91
C ASP A 101 -10.81 20.01 -37.98
N SER A 102 -9.98 19.70 -38.99
CA SER A 102 -9.30 18.42 -39.19
C SER A 102 -7.90 18.61 -39.79
N LEU A 103 -6.96 17.75 -39.38
CA LEU A 103 -5.59 17.73 -39.90
C LEU A 103 -5.49 16.91 -41.21
N PRO A 104 -4.67 17.32 -42.18
CA PRO A 104 -4.36 16.50 -43.35
C PRO A 104 -3.74 15.16 -42.93
N GLU A 105 -4.13 14.07 -43.60
CA GLU A 105 -3.73 12.69 -43.23
C GLU A 105 -2.19 12.51 -43.17
N LYS A 106 -1.45 13.10 -44.12
CA LYS A 106 0.02 13.07 -44.11
C LYS A 106 0.62 13.71 -42.86
N LYS A 107 0.14 14.90 -42.49
CA LYS A 107 0.60 15.62 -41.28
C LYS A 107 0.19 14.88 -40.02
N TRP A 108 -1.00 14.28 -40.01
CA TRP A 108 -1.43 13.44 -38.89
C TRP A 108 -0.50 12.24 -38.71
N LYS A 109 -0.16 11.50 -39.77
CA LYS A 109 0.78 10.36 -39.70
C LYS A 109 2.17 10.76 -39.17
N GLU A 110 2.67 11.94 -39.57
CA GLU A 110 3.91 12.49 -39.01
C GLU A 110 3.80 12.73 -37.50
N ILE A 111 2.75 13.42 -37.04
CA ILE A 111 2.50 13.69 -35.62
C ILE A 111 2.34 12.38 -34.85
N GLN A 112 1.53 11.47 -35.37
CA GLN A 112 1.27 10.14 -34.81
C GLN A 112 2.57 9.37 -34.60
N SER A 113 3.48 9.34 -35.58
CA SER A 113 4.77 8.66 -35.47
C SER A 113 5.68 9.27 -34.40
N LEU A 114 5.72 10.60 -34.29
CA LEU A 114 6.48 11.32 -33.27
C LEU A 114 5.92 11.06 -31.86
N CYS A 115 4.59 11.07 -31.74
CA CYS A 115 3.90 10.81 -30.49
C CYS A 115 4.09 9.37 -30.01
N LEU A 116 4.00 8.38 -30.91
CA LEU A 116 4.31 6.99 -30.63
C LEU A 116 5.76 6.82 -30.17
N THR A 117 6.71 7.49 -30.83
CA THR A 117 8.12 7.46 -30.45
C THR A 117 8.33 8.02 -29.05
N ARG A 118 7.73 9.19 -28.76
CA ARG A 118 7.81 9.81 -27.42
C ARG A 118 7.13 8.99 -26.34
N LEU A 119 5.99 8.36 -26.66
CA LEU A 119 5.31 7.47 -25.73
C LEU A 119 6.17 6.24 -25.39
N ASN A 120 6.81 5.63 -26.38
CA ASN A 120 7.73 4.51 -26.17
C ASN A 120 8.97 4.91 -25.35
N GLN A 121 9.56 6.08 -25.63
CA GLN A 121 10.67 6.61 -24.85
C GLN A 121 10.26 6.90 -23.40
N GLY A 122 9.07 7.48 -23.19
CA GLY A 122 8.51 7.72 -21.87
C GLY A 122 8.27 6.42 -21.09
N TYR A 123 7.78 5.39 -21.79
CA TYR A 123 7.56 4.07 -21.21
C TYR A 123 8.87 3.41 -20.76
N GLN A 124 9.93 3.45 -21.58
CA GLN A 124 11.24 2.93 -21.18
C GLN A 124 11.78 3.66 -19.95
N LYS A 125 11.77 5.00 -19.95
CA LYS A 125 12.19 5.80 -18.78
C LYS A 125 11.38 5.50 -17.52
N TYR A 126 10.10 5.21 -17.68
CA TYR A 126 9.23 4.79 -16.58
C TYR A 126 9.65 3.42 -16.04
N LYS A 127 9.93 2.44 -16.93
CA LYS A 127 10.36 1.10 -16.55
C LYS A 127 11.72 1.09 -15.87
N ASP A 128 12.66 1.88 -16.39
CA ASP A 128 13.98 2.05 -15.78
C ASP A 128 13.83 2.63 -14.36
N ALA A 129 13.10 3.74 -14.22
CA ALA A 129 12.83 4.37 -12.92
C ALA A 129 12.08 3.45 -11.94
N GLN A 130 11.11 2.66 -12.42
CA GLN A 130 10.38 1.68 -11.62
C GLN A 130 11.31 0.58 -11.11
N THR A 131 12.19 0.08 -11.97
CA THR A 131 13.15 -0.98 -11.63
C THR A 131 14.17 -0.49 -10.61
N GLU A 132 14.74 0.70 -10.83
CA GLU A 132 15.71 1.31 -9.90
C GLU A 132 15.11 1.53 -8.52
N LEU A 133 13.91 2.12 -8.42
CA LEU A 133 13.22 2.31 -7.14
C LEU A 133 12.85 0.98 -6.48
N PHE A 134 12.47 -0.03 -7.26
CA PHE A 134 12.15 -1.35 -6.71
C PHE A 134 13.39 -2.00 -6.09
N LEU A 135 14.55 -1.91 -6.75
CA LEU A 135 15.81 -2.47 -6.26
C LEU A 135 16.28 -1.75 -4.99
N GLU A 136 16.20 -0.41 -4.96
CA GLU A 136 16.56 0.41 -3.80
C GLU A 136 15.76 0.03 -2.54
N TYR A 137 14.46 -0.24 -2.69
CA TYR A 137 13.55 -0.55 -1.58
C TYR A 137 13.20 -2.05 -1.46
N SER A 138 14.01 -2.92 -2.07
CA SER A 138 13.77 -4.37 -2.13
C SER A 138 13.78 -5.07 -0.75
N GLU A 139 14.45 -4.47 0.23
CA GLU A 139 14.48 -4.97 1.61
C GLU A 139 13.18 -4.69 2.38
N LEU A 140 12.40 -3.66 2.01
CA LEU A 140 11.17 -3.32 2.71
C LEU A 140 10.18 -4.50 2.75
N PRO A 141 9.79 -5.14 1.61
CA PRO A 141 8.94 -6.32 1.62
C PRO A 141 9.41 -7.42 2.58
N LYS A 142 10.72 -7.72 2.60
CA LYS A 142 11.31 -8.75 3.47
C LYS A 142 11.11 -8.41 4.95
N THR A 143 11.43 -7.19 5.36
CA THR A 143 11.24 -6.75 6.75
C THR A 143 9.79 -6.85 7.22
N TRP A 144 8.82 -6.63 6.32
CA TRP A 144 7.40 -6.77 6.65
C TRP A 144 6.96 -8.22 6.72
N THR A 145 7.47 -9.09 5.83
CA THR A 145 7.13 -10.52 5.83
C THR A 145 7.78 -11.28 6.98
N ASP A 146 9.00 -10.93 7.36
CA ASP A 146 9.72 -11.59 8.47
C ASP A 146 9.06 -11.33 9.82
N ARG A 147 8.38 -10.19 9.97
CA ARG A 147 7.57 -9.87 11.15
C ARG A 147 6.28 -10.70 11.25
N LEU A 148 5.87 -11.40 10.19
CA LEU A 148 4.66 -12.22 10.20
C LEU A 148 4.93 -13.58 10.85
N ARG A 149 4.04 -13.95 11.79
CA ARG A 149 4.04 -15.28 12.41
C ARG A 149 3.24 -16.26 11.55
N ILE A 150 3.81 -16.65 10.41
CA ILE A 150 3.20 -17.57 9.43
C ILE A 150 4.13 -18.77 9.21
N ARG A 151 3.56 -19.93 8.86
CA ARG A 151 4.30 -21.14 8.46
C ARG A 151 5.36 -20.82 7.41
N ALA A 152 6.54 -21.44 7.52
CA ALA A 152 7.66 -21.19 6.62
C ALA A 152 7.30 -21.40 5.13
N SER A 153 6.48 -22.40 4.81
CA SER A 153 6.02 -22.69 3.45
C SER A 153 5.19 -21.56 2.81
N LYS A 154 4.58 -20.68 3.62
CA LYS A 154 3.74 -19.57 3.15
C LYS A 154 4.44 -18.22 3.21
N LYS A 155 5.67 -18.16 3.71
CA LYS A 155 6.46 -16.92 3.75
C LYS A 155 6.87 -16.46 2.35
N GLU A 156 7.15 -17.38 1.44
CA GLU A 156 7.51 -17.04 0.06
C GLU A 156 6.33 -16.42 -0.70
N ASP A 157 5.14 -17.03 -0.60
CA ASP A 157 3.89 -16.49 -1.15
C ASP A 157 3.64 -15.07 -0.62
N ALA A 158 3.73 -14.88 0.70
CA ALA A 158 3.58 -13.58 1.34
C ALA A 158 4.62 -12.56 0.84
N LEU A 159 5.88 -12.97 0.65
CA LEU A 159 6.94 -12.11 0.14
C LEU A 159 6.67 -11.68 -1.31
N GLN A 160 6.19 -12.59 -2.15
CA GLN A 160 5.79 -12.24 -3.52
C GLN A 160 4.64 -11.23 -3.52
N VAL A 161 3.64 -11.43 -2.67
CA VAL A 161 2.53 -10.46 -2.49
C VAL A 161 3.02 -9.09 -2.02
N ALA A 162 3.99 -9.07 -1.09
CA ALA A 162 4.60 -7.82 -0.62
C ALA A 162 5.39 -7.10 -1.72
N ARG A 163 6.13 -7.83 -2.56
CA ARG A 163 6.85 -7.26 -3.72
C ARG A 163 5.88 -6.68 -4.75
N LEU A 164 4.76 -7.34 -5.01
CA LEU A 164 3.69 -6.80 -5.87
C LEU A 164 3.11 -5.51 -5.30
N ALA A 165 2.89 -5.45 -3.97
CA ALA A 165 2.42 -4.25 -3.31
C ALA A 165 3.41 -3.08 -3.41
N LEU A 166 4.72 -3.36 -3.37
CA LEU A 166 5.76 -2.35 -3.57
C LEU A 166 5.69 -1.79 -5.01
N LEU A 167 5.58 -2.65 -6.03
CA LEU A 167 5.42 -2.22 -7.43
C LEU A 167 4.17 -1.34 -7.60
N GLU A 168 3.04 -1.75 -7.04
CA GLU A 168 1.81 -0.96 -7.06
C GLU A 168 1.94 0.40 -6.35
N ALA A 169 2.74 0.47 -5.28
CA ALA A 169 3.04 1.72 -4.60
C ALA A 169 3.90 2.63 -5.47
N ILE A 170 4.93 2.10 -6.12
CA ILE A 170 5.80 2.83 -7.07
C ILE A 170 4.96 3.47 -8.18
N ASP A 171 3.97 2.74 -8.72
CA ASP A 171 3.13 3.27 -9.80
C ASP A 171 2.24 4.45 -9.37
N ARG A 172 1.96 4.56 -8.06
CA ARG A 172 1.00 5.52 -7.49
C ARG A 172 1.64 6.60 -6.61
N ILE A 173 2.95 6.60 -6.43
CA ILE A 173 3.66 7.58 -5.59
C ILE A 173 3.48 9.02 -6.09
N GLU A 174 3.43 9.97 -5.16
CA GLU A 174 3.48 11.42 -5.42
C GLU A 174 4.75 12.03 -4.81
N PRO A 175 5.32 13.10 -5.38
CA PRO A 175 6.64 13.63 -5.01
C PRO A 175 6.77 14.18 -3.58
N GLU A 176 5.65 14.51 -2.94
CA GLU A 176 5.61 15.13 -1.60
C GLU A 176 5.70 14.11 -0.46
N GLN A 177 5.54 12.82 -0.77
CA GLN A 177 5.39 11.77 0.24
C GLN A 177 6.71 11.07 0.52
N ASN A 178 6.95 10.73 1.80
CA ASN A 178 8.05 9.84 2.15
C ASN A 178 7.77 8.43 1.60
N PHE A 179 8.57 8.00 0.63
CA PHE A 179 8.32 6.75 -0.11
C PHE A 179 8.29 5.51 0.79
N ALA A 180 9.24 5.37 1.73
CA ALA A 180 9.29 4.21 2.63
C ALA A 180 8.02 4.06 3.50
N SER A 181 7.54 5.17 4.05
CA SER A 181 6.32 5.20 4.88
C SER A 181 5.06 4.91 4.05
N TYR A 182 5.00 5.47 2.84
CA TYR A 182 3.91 5.23 1.90
C TYR A 182 3.89 3.76 1.44
N ALA A 183 5.00 3.24 0.92
CA ALA A 183 5.13 1.86 0.46
C ALA A 183 4.84 0.86 1.58
N GLY A 184 5.31 1.11 2.80
CA GLY A 184 4.99 0.27 3.96
C GLY A 184 3.49 0.12 4.23
N SER A 185 2.71 1.20 4.04
CA SER A 185 1.26 1.16 4.20
C SER A 185 0.57 0.29 3.13
N TRP A 186 1.07 0.32 1.89
CA TRP A 186 0.61 -0.54 0.80
C TRP A 186 0.92 -2.02 1.06
N ILE A 187 2.17 -2.31 1.43
CA ILE A 187 2.64 -3.67 1.75
C ILE A 187 1.81 -4.26 2.89
N LYS A 188 1.68 -3.54 4.01
CA LYS A 188 0.87 -3.97 5.17
C LYS A 188 -0.57 -4.30 4.77
N ARG A 189 -1.21 -3.45 3.97
CA ARG A 189 -2.59 -3.65 3.53
C ARG A 189 -2.72 -4.90 2.65
N ARG A 190 -1.80 -5.07 1.69
CA ARG A 190 -1.84 -6.20 0.75
C ARG A 190 -1.59 -7.53 1.45
N LEU A 191 -0.57 -7.59 2.33
CA LEU A 191 -0.27 -8.76 3.15
C LEU A 191 -1.44 -9.14 4.04
N ARG A 192 -2.04 -8.18 4.74
CA ARG A 192 -3.23 -8.42 5.56
C ARG A 192 -4.37 -9.04 4.74
N ASN A 193 -4.65 -8.50 3.55
CA ASN A 193 -5.71 -9.04 2.70
C ASN A 193 -5.38 -10.46 2.22
N HIS A 194 -4.14 -10.74 1.82
CA HIS A 194 -3.73 -12.07 1.40
C HIS A 194 -3.83 -13.10 2.53
N ILE A 195 -3.44 -12.75 3.76
CA ILE A 195 -3.62 -13.62 4.93
C ILE A 195 -5.11 -13.94 5.13
N LEU A 196 -5.99 -12.94 4.97
CA LEU A 196 -7.43 -13.12 5.15
C LEU A 196 -8.09 -13.90 4.00
N GLU A 197 -7.61 -13.76 2.76
CA GLU A 197 -8.21 -14.39 1.58
C GLU A 197 -7.71 -15.83 1.35
N GLU A 198 -6.45 -16.09 1.65
CA GLU A 198 -5.76 -17.33 1.25
C GLU A 198 -5.32 -18.19 2.44
N LEU A 199 -4.94 -17.57 3.55
CA LEU A 199 -4.50 -18.27 4.76
C LEU A 199 -5.62 -18.42 5.79
N SER A 200 -6.74 -17.72 5.60
CA SER A 200 -7.91 -17.89 6.46
C SER A 200 -8.67 -19.14 6.06
N PRO A 201 -8.97 -20.03 7.02
CA PRO A 201 -9.80 -21.22 6.77
C PRO A 201 -11.23 -20.87 6.38
N VAL A 202 -11.70 -19.65 6.68
CA VAL A 202 -13.03 -19.17 6.29
C VAL A 202 -12.87 -17.98 5.34
N LYS A 203 -13.25 -18.17 4.06
CA LYS A 203 -13.29 -17.09 3.06
C LYS A 203 -14.35 -16.06 3.42
N THR A 204 -13.97 -15.10 4.26
CA THR A 204 -14.83 -14.01 4.69
C THR A 204 -14.46 -12.73 3.94
N PRO A 205 -15.44 -12.00 3.37
CA PRO A 205 -15.21 -10.68 2.80
C PRO A 205 -14.49 -9.76 3.81
N VAL A 206 -13.45 -9.06 3.36
CA VAL A 206 -12.64 -8.15 4.20
C VAL A 206 -13.51 -7.12 4.94
N ASN A 207 -14.64 -6.71 4.37
CA ASN A 207 -15.58 -5.80 5.02
C ASN A 207 -16.20 -6.42 6.28
N LEU A 208 -16.62 -7.68 6.22
CA LEU A 208 -17.19 -8.41 7.36
C LEU A 208 -16.15 -8.71 8.44
N ILE A 209 -14.91 -9.01 8.04
CA ILE A 209 -13.80 -9.16 9.00
C ILE A 209 -13.50 -7.82 9.66
N SER A 210 -13.47 -6.73 8.89
CA SER A 210 -13.22 -5.39 9.42
C SER A 210 -14.34 -4.89 10.33
N GLU A 211 -15.57 -5.31 10.06
CA GLU A 211 -16.75 -5.06 10.90
C GLU A 211 -16.67 -5.91 12.16
N ALA A 212 -16.38 -7.21 12.05
CA ALA A 212 -16.20 -8.12 13.17
C ALA A 212 -15.06 -7.71 14.13
N LEU A 213 -13.95 -7.20 13.59
CA LEU A 213 -12.83 -6.67 14.38
C LEU A 213 -13.12 -5.28 15.00
N ARG A 214 -14.17 -4.58 14.54
CA ARG A 214 -14.61 -3.28 15.06
C ARG A 214 -15.81 -3.39 15.99
N SER A 215 -16.62 -4.44 15.86
CA SER A 215 -17.79 -4.69 16.68
C SER A 215 -17.39 -5.45 17.94
N SER A 216 -17.65 -4.86 19.11
CA SER A 216 -17.51 -5.52 20.42
C SER A 216 -18.64 -6.52 20.73
N ASP A 217 -19.37 -6.95 19.71
CA ASP A 217 -20.47 -7.91 19.83
C ASP A 217 -19.92 -9.33 20.00
N LYS A 218 -20.36 -10.01 21.06
CA LYS A 218 -19.97 -11.40 21.40
C LYS A 218 -20.14 -12.41 20.25
N ARG A 219 -21.00 -12.12 19.27
CA ARG A 219 -21.22 -12.96 18.07
C ARG A 219 -20.05 -12.89 17.07
N HIS A 220 -19.34 -11.77 17.03
CA HIS A 220 -18.22 -11.51 16.12
C HIS A 220 -16.86 -11.82 16.77
N GLU A 221 -16.84 -11.90 18.10
CA GLU A 221 -15.68 -12.28 18.91
C GLU A 221 -15.20 -13.70 18.58
N ALA A 222 -16.12 -14.67 18.46
CA ALA A 222 -15.78 -16.04 18.06
C ALA A 222 -15.17 -16.13 16.65
N LEU A 223 -15.62 -15.29 15.70
CA LEU A 223 -15.04 -15.21 14.37
C LEU A 223 -13.66 -14.54 14.41
N ALA A 224 -13.52 -13.46 15.19
CA ALA A 224 -12.24 -12.77 15.39
C ALA A 224 -11.21 -13.68 16.07
N ASP A 225 -11.63 -14.52 17.02
CA ASP A 225 -10.79 -15.47 17.73
C ASP A 225 -10.44 -16.68 16.88
N ALA A 226 -11.36 -17.20 16.08
CA ALA A 226 -11.05 -18.24 15.09
C ALA A 226 -10.05 -17.74 14.01
N ILE A 227 -10.18 -16.48 13.57
CA ILE A 227 -9.21 -15.85 12.66
C ILE A 227 -7.85 -15.66 13.33
N ARG A 228 -7.82 -15.31 14.62
CA ARG A 228 -6.57 -15.15 15.40
C ARG A 228 -5.91 -16.49 15.74
N ALA A 229 -6.70 -17.51 16.02
CA ALA A 229 -6.23 -18.83 16.45
C ALA A 229 -5.68 -19.68 15.30
N GLY A 230 -6.12 -19.45 14.05
CA GLY A 230 -5.65 -20.17 12.86
C GLY A 230 -5.95 -21.68 12.94
N THR A 231 -7.03 -22.13 12.31
CA THR A 231 -7.52 -23.51 12.51
C THR A 231 -6.49 -24.59 12.15
N ILE A 232 -6.39 -25.58 13.03
CA ILE A 232 -5.62 -26.81 12.87
C ILE A 232 -6.32 -27.68 11.80
N SER A 233 -5.55 -28.24 10.88
CA SER A 233 -6.05 -29.01 9.72
C SER A 233 -6.55 -30.41 10.15
N LEU A 234 -7.73 -30.84 9.67
CA LEU A 234 -8.33 -32.15 10.00
C LEU A 234 -7.80 -33.33 9.17
N ASP A 235 -7.08 -33.09 8.06
CA ASP A 235 -6.62 -34.16 7.14
C ASP A 235 -5.14 -34.56 7.30
N ALA A 236 -4.50 -34.24 8.43
CA ALA A 236 -3.13 -34.70 8.68
C ALA A 236 -3.14 -36.21 8.99
N SER A 237 -2.52 -37.00 8.11
CA SER A 237 -2.47 -38.46 8.22
C SER A 237 -1.71 -38.91 9.49
N PRO A 238 -2.05 -40.05 10.13
CA PRO A 238 -1.52 -40.46 11.46
C PRO A 238 0.00 -40.57 11.57
N ILE A 239 0.72 -40.61 10.44
CA ILE A 239 2.19 -40.73 10.39
C ILE A 239 2.87 -39.35 10.21
N GLU A 240 2.14 -38.29 9.86
CA GLU A 240 2.62 -36.90 10.00
C GLU A 240 2.35 -36.35 11.40
N LEU A 241 1.53 -37.05 12.20
CA LEU A 241 1.37 -36.82 13.62
C LEU A 241 2.64 -37.19 14.39
N SER A 242 3.47 -38.14 13.96
CA SER A 242 4.67 -38.53 14.73
C SER A 242 5.87 -37.57 14.64
N LYS A 243 5.97 -36.73 13.61
CA LYS A 243 6.91 -35.59 13.61
C LYS A 243 6.32 -34.32 14.22
N THR A 244 5.05 -34.35 14.57
CA THR A 244 4.36 -33.31 15.35
C THR A 244 3.98 -33.78 16.76
N GLN A 245 4.38 -35.00 17.16
CA GLN A 245 4.10 -35.63 18.46
C GLN A 245 5.36 -35.93 19.28
N GLU A 246 6.53 -35.37 18.96
CA GLU A 246 7.67 -35.42 19.89
C GLU A 246 7.60 -34.40 21.04
N HIS A 247 6.58 -33.54 21.10
CA HIS A 247 6.24 -32.80 22.32
C HIS A 247 4.73 -32.86 22.59
N GLY A 248 4.28 -34.08 22.86
CA GLY A 248 2.94 -34.39 23.35
C GLY A 248 2.96 -35.47 24.42
N GLU A 249 3.98 -35.48 25.29
CA GLU A 249 3.95 -36.20 26.57
C GLU A 249 3.41 -35.27 27.66
N LEU A 250 2.13 -35.50 27.97
CA LEU A 250 1.57 -35.62 29.32
C LEU A 250 2.39 -35.01 30.46
N SER A 251 1.89 -33.88 30.95
CA SER A 251 1.92 -33.42 32.35
C SER A 251 3.18 -33.75 33.16
N SER A 252 4.13 -32.82 33.17
CA SER A 252 4.76 -32.41 34.42
C SER A 252 5.06 -30.90 34.35
N GLU A 253 4.88 -30.24 35.48
CA GLU A 253 4.76 -28.80 35.65
C GLU A 253 6.01 -28.04 35.18
N GLU A 254 5.97 -27.39 34.00
CA GLU A 254 7.06 -26.51 33.53
C GLU A 254 6.61 -25.06 33.34
N ASN A 255 6.56 -24.40 34.49
CA ASN A 255 6.78 -22.99 34.84
C ASN A 255 6.26 -21.86 33.89
N PRO A 256 5.08 -21.26 34.19
CA PRO A 256 4.50 -20.13 33.45
C PRO A 256 5.24 -18.79 33.60
N ALA A 257 6.40 -18.75 34.26
CA ALA A 257 7.11 -17.52 34.59
C ALA A 257 7.69 -16.79 33.37
N TYR A 258 8.32 -17.48 32.41
CA TYR A 258 9.11 -16.79 31.37
C TYR A 258 8.29 -16.14 30.24
N GLN A 259 7.11 -16.70 29.92
CA GLN A 259 6.24 -16.13 28.89
C GLN A 259 5.37 -14.99 29.43
N HIS A 260 5.02 -15.02 30.71
CA HIS A 260 4.43 -13.87 31.40
C HIS A 260 5.47 -12.76 31.58
N VAL A 261 6.74 -13.05 31.92
CA VAL A 261 7.75 -12.02 32.18
C VAL A 261 8.02 -11.11 30.97
N ALA A 262 8.15 -11.63 29.74
CA ALA A 262 8.39 -10.78 28.56
C ALA A 262 7.19 -9.89 28.16
N VAL A 263 5.96 -10.38 28.33
CA VAL A 263 4.72 -9.61 28.07
C VAL A 263 4.44 -8.63 29.21
N VAL A 264 4.75 -9.02 30.45
CA VAL A 264 4.64 -8.17 31.64
C VAL A 264 5.71 -7.07 31.64
N GLU A 265 6.93 -7.33 31.20
CA GLU A 265 8.00 -6.33 31.08
C GLU A 265 7.70 -5.30 29.99
N THR A 266 7.24 -5.74 28.82
CA THR A 266 6.88 -4.83 27.73
C THR A 266 5.66 -3.95 28.08
N THR A 267 4.66 -4.49 28.77
CA THR A 267 3.51 -3.71 29.27
C THR A 267 3.89 -2.76 30.40
N LYS A 268 4.82 -3.15 31.30
CA LYS A 268 5.39 -2.25 32.32
C LYS A 268 6.18 -1.11 31.71
N LEU A 269 7.09 -1.38 30.77
CA LEU A 269 7.86 -0.35 30.07
C LEU A 269 6.98 0.67 29.34
N VAL A 270 5.91 0.21 28.69
CA VAL A 270 4.93 1.09 28.05
C VAL A 270 4.17 1.90 29.09
N ARG A 271 3.73 1.29 30.20
CA ARG A 271 3.03 1.98 31.29
C ARG A 271 3.91 3.03 31.97
N ASP A 272 5.18 2.73 32.19
CA ASP A 272 6.16 3.64 32.78
C ASP A 272 6.49 4.80 31.84
N ALA A 273 6.65 4.54 30.53
CA ALA A 273 6.81 5.59 29.54
C ALA A 273 5.57 6.50 29.43
N LEU A 274 4.36 5.93 29.53
CA LEU A 274 3.11 6.70 29.55
C LEU A 274 2.94 7.51 30.84
N SER A 275 3.56 7.09 31.95
CA SER A 275 3.54 7.82 33.22
C SER A 275 4.20 9.22 33.10
N GLY A 276 5.22 9.36 32.26
CA GLY A 276 5.91 10.63 31.97
C GLY A 276 5.16 11.62 31.07
N LEU A 277 4.00 11.22 30.53
CA LEU A 277 3.13 12.11 29.76
C LEU A 277 2.20 12.90 30.69
N SER A 278 1.84 14.13 30.29
CA SER A 278 0.79 14.88 30.98
C SER A 278 -0.55 14.18 30.81
N GLN A 279 -1.48 14.37 31.75
CA GLN A 279 -2.79 13.72 31.71
C GLN A 279 -3.51 13.91 30.36
N LYS A 280 -3.49 15.14 29.81
CA LYS A 280 -4.08 15.47 28.49
C LYS A 280 -3.35 14.84 27.30
N GLN A 281 -2.08 14.49 27.44
CA GLN A 281 -1.29 13.81 26.41
C GLN A 281 -1.52 12.29 26.47
N ARG A 282 -1.50 11.74 27.69
CA ARG A 282 -1.77 10.35 27.98
C ARG A 282 -3.17 9.96 27.48
N GLU A 283 -4.18 10.74 27.84
CA GLU A 283 -5.57 10.55 27.41
C GLU A 283 -5.70 10.46 25.87
N VAL A 284 -5.05 11.38 25.14
CA VAL A 284 -5.03 11.36 23.67
C VAL A 284 -4.34 10.11 23.13
N ILE A 285 -3.21 9.70 23.70
CA ILE A 285 -2.47 8.51 23.27
C ILE A 285 -3.24 7.22 23.59
N GLU A 286 -3.80 7.11 24.79
CA GLU A 286 -4.63 5.98 25.21
C GLU A 286 -5.85 5.81 24.31
N MET A 287 -6.57 6.90 23.97
CA MET A 287 -7.70 6.85 23.04
C MET A 287 -7.28 6.61 21.57
N ARG A 288 -6.13 7.12 21.12
CA ARG A 288 -5.67 6.93 19.72
C ARG A 288 -5.22 5.50 19.46
N PHE A 289 -4.63 4.85 20.47
CA PHE A 289 -3.92 3.58 20.34
C PHE A 289 -4.53 2.43 21.17
N GLY A 290 -5.61 2.68 21.92
CA GLY A 290 -6.31 1.66 22.70
C GLY A 290 -5.48 1.12 23.86
N LEU A 291 -4.78 2.01 24.56
CA LEU A 291 -3.90 1.62 25.69
C LEU A 291 -4.71 1.73 26.98
N GLY A 292 -5.25 0.61 27.44
CA GLY A 292 -6.13 0.51 28.61
C GLY A 292 -7.13 -0.62 28.42
N ASP A 293 -7.56 -1.25 29.51
CA ASP A 293 -8.57 -2.30 29.44
C ASP A 293 -9.87 -1.68 28.86
N ASP A 294 -10.40 -2.28 27.80
CA ASP A 294 -11.64 -1.91 27.10
C ASP A 294 -11.67 -0.59 26.29
N MET A 295 -10.52 -0.06 25.85
CA MET A 295 -10.47 1.17 25.04
C MET A 295 -10.29 0.93 23.53
N GLU A 296 -11.25 1.40 22.72
CA GLU A 296 -11.18 1.35 21.24
C GLU A 296 -10.19 2.39 20.64
N CYS A 297 -9.53 2.02 19.53
CA CYS A 297 -8.67 2.94 18.76
C CYS A 297 -9.49 3.99 18.00
N LEU A 298 -9.35 5.27 18.36
CA LEU A 298 -10.08 6.38 17.77
C LEU A 298 -9.25 7.20 16.78
N SER A 299 -9.92 7.77 15.77
CA SER A 299 -9.31 8.75 14.86
C SER A 299 -9.11 10.12 15.52
N LEU A 300 -8.19 10.95 15.00
CA LEU A 300 -7.97 12.32 15.50
C LEU A 300 -9.25 13.15 15.64
N ALA A 301 -10.19 12.99 14.71
CA ALA A 301 -11.48 13.69 14.74
C ALA A 301 -12.39 13.15 15.85
N GLN A 302 -12.45 11.83 16.03
CA GLN A 302 -13.25 11.20 17.09
C GLN A 302 -12.67 11.50 18.48
N VAL A 303 -11.35 11.50 18.64
CA VAL A 303 -10.68 11.92 19.88
C VAL A 303 -10.98 13.39 20.15
N GLY A 304 -10.92 14.25 19.15
CA GLY A 304 -11.27 15.67 19.29
C GLY A 304 -12.70 15.87 19.76
N ASN A 305 -13.64 15.11 19.20
CA ASN A 305 -15.04 15.12 19.61
C ASN A 305 -15.24 14.61 21.05
N LYS A 306 -14.52 13.57 21.48
CA LYS A 306 -14.60 13.04 22.87
C LYS A 306 -13.91 13.94 23.90
N THR A 307 -12.82 14.61 23.53
CA THR A 307 -11.99 15.44 24.44
C THR A 307 -12.34 16.93 24.39
N GLY A 308 -13.31 17.32 23.56
CA GLY A 308 -13.74 18.71 23.40
C GLY A 308 -12.70 19.65 22.79
N ILE A 309 -11.73 19.12 22.03
CA ILE A 309 -10.66 19.91 21.40
C ILE A 309 -10.59 19.68 19.89
N SER A 310 -10.01 20.64 19.16
CA SER A 310 -9.97 20.56 17.70
C SER A 310 -9.06 19.43 17.23
N ARG A 311 -9.37 18.86 16.05
CA ARG A 311 -8.54 17.83 15.39
C ARG A 311 -7.06 18.22 15.32
N GLN A 312 -6.78 19.50 15.05
CA GLN A 312 -5.42 20.04 14.97
C GLN A 312 -4.74 20.06 16.34
N GLN A 313 -5.47 20.39 17.41
CA GLN A 313 -4.97 20.34 18.79
C GLN A 313 -4.69 18.91 19.25
N VAL A 314 -5.52 17.94 18.87
CA VAL A 314 -5.28 16.51 19.13
C VAL A 314 -3.97 16.06 18.46
N ALA A 315 -3.79 16.40 17.18
CA ALA A 315 -2.57 16.07 16.44
C ALA A 315 -1.31 16.72 17.06
N GLN A 316 -1.43 17.95 17.56
CA GLN A 316 -0.33 18.63 18.25
C GLN A 316 0.01 17.97 19.59
N ARG A 317 -1.00 17.51 20.35
CA ARG A 317 -0.80 16.76 21.60
C ARG A 317 -0.18 15.39 21.34
N GLU A 318 -0.63 14.67 20.32
CA GLU A 318 -0.05 13.39 19.87
C GLU A 318 1.43 13.57 19.49
N LYS A 319 1.76 14.57 18.65
CA LYS A 319 3.15 14.84 18.26
C LYS A 319 4.05 15.15 19.46
N ARG A 320 3.59 15.99 20.40
CA ARG A 320 4.34 16.32 21.63
C ARG A 320 4.47 15.14 22.58
N ALA A 321 3.47 14.27 22.63
CA ALA A 321 3.52 13.04 23.43
C ALA A 321 4.55 12.06 22.85
N PHE A 322 4.56 11.84 21.53
CA PHE A 322 5.56 11.00 20.88
C PHE A 322 6.99 11.53 21.00
N GLN A 323 7.19 12.84 21.00
CA GLN A 323 8.52 13.43 21.24
C GLN A 323 9.03 13.12 22.65
N LYS A 324 8.16 13.20 23.67
CA LYS A 324 8.51 12.82 25.06
C LYS A 324 8.72 11.32 25.22
N LEU A 325 7.83 10.49 24.66
CA LEU A 325 7.98 9.04 24.71
C LEU A 325 9.28 8.59 24.04
N ARG A 326 9.67 9.25 22.95
CA ARG A 326 10.91 8.93 22.25
C ARG A 326 12.13 9.25 23.10
N SER A 327 12.17 10.40 23.80
CA SER A 327 13.30 10.74 24.68
C SER A 327 13.40 9.79 25.87
N THR A 328 12.28 9.48 26.53
CA THR A 328 12.26 8.57 27.69
C THR A 328 12.60 7.13 27.32
N LEU A 329 12.13 6.64 26.17
CA LEU A 329 12.47 5.31 25.68
C LEU A 329 13.92 5.23 25.20
N THR A 330 14.50 6.29 24.63
CA THR A 330 15.94 6.31 24.33
C THR A 330 16.80 6.29 25.57
N GLU A 331 16.41 6.99 26.64
CA GLU A 331 17.10 6.97 27.93
C GLU A 331 16.99 5.58 28.59
N ALA A 332 15.79 5.01 28.68
CA ALA A 332 15.57 3.66 29.20
C ALA A 332 16.31 2.57 28.39
N SER A 333 16.35 2.70 27.06
CA SER A 333 17.11 1.78 26.21
C SER A 333 18.62 1.88 26.42
N ARG A 334 19.13 3.05 26.82
CA ARG A 334 20.55 3.29 27.09
C ARG A 334 20.98 2.70 28.44
N GLU A 335 20.11 2.79 29.45
CA GLU A 335 20.31 2.19 30.76
C GLU A 335 20.27 0.65 30.69
N LEU A 336 19.34 0.08 29.91
CA LEU A 336 19.28 -1.36 29.65
C LEU A 336 20.53 -1.87 28.91
N PHE A 337 21.08 -1.07 27.98
CA PHE A 337 22.32 -1.41 27.26
C PHE A 337 23.58 -1.31 28.14
N GLN A 338 23.58 -0.41 29.13
CA GLN A 338 24.66 -0.32 30.13
C GLN A 338 24.61 -1.46 31.14
N TYR A 339 23.41 -1.87 31.57
CA TYR A 339 23.22 -3.03 32.45
C TYR A 339 23.64 -4.35 31.78
N SER A 340 23.41 -4.53 30.48
CA SER A 340 23.85 -5.74 29.77
C SER A 340 25.38 -5.79 29.58
N GLN A 341 26.06 -4.65 29.48
CA GLN A 341 27.53 -4.60 29.43
C GLN A 341 28.18 -4.84 30.79
N ALA A 342 27.56 -4.39 31.89
CA ALA A 342 28.05 -4.66 33.25
C ALA A 342 27.84 -6.12 33.69
N ALA A 343 26.87 -6.83 33.11
CA ALA A 343 26.59 -8.25 33.41
C ALA A 343 27.45 -9.25 32.61
N THR A 344 28.35 -8.77 31.74
CA THR A 344 29.24 -9.62 30.92
C THR A 344 30.74 -9.48 31.31
N CYS A 345 31.04 -8.78 32.39
CA CYS A 345 32.32 -8.83 33.11
C CYS A 345 32.10 -9.52 34.45
#